data_AF-A0A7G4RKU9-F1
#
_entry.id   AF-A0A7G4RKU9-F1
#
_cell.length_a   1.000
_cell.length_b   1.000
_cell.length_c   1.000
_cell.angle_alpha   90.00
_cell.angle_beta   90.00
_cell.angle_gamma   90.00
#
_symmetry.space_group_name_H-M   'P 1'
#
loop_
_entity.id
_entity.type
_entity.pdbx_description
1 polymer ?
#
loop_
_entity_poly.entity_id
_entity_poly.type
_entity_poly.pdbx_seq_one_letter_code
_entity_poly.pdbx_strand_id
1 'polypeptide(L)'
;MIVLMSDSKENKAAATNLHQFTHFDNVTLDQLTELNKTKEQLLLVDVDANDKCISYLEPVSFAEALLKNQLSAQVQSVVFLISDINKHKNLFEFARPFLAHLEKAFNHQVIAYIPTDLNYYATILIPPQGHNLLWKVYGIDREDFPKEKSLNLELFQGIKGKNLLWKGSNILEWIVTDKKAISSNPMVPENIRFHL
;
A
#
# COMPACT_ATOMS: atom_id res chain seq x y z
N MET A 1 1.83 -11.80 -6.46
CA MET A 1 2.40 -12.23 -5.15
C MET A 1 1.97 -11.25 -4.08
N ILE A 2 1.74 -11.72 -2.85
CA ILE A 2 1.41 -10.88 -1.69
C ILE A 2 2.58 -10.89 -0.71
N VAL A 3 3.14 -9.72 -0.42
CA VAL A 3 4.19 -9.50 0.59
C VAL A 3 3.56 -8.84 1.81
N LEU A 4 3.59 -9.53 2.95
CA LEU A 4 3.14 -9.02 4.24
C LEU A 4 4.30 -8.33 4.95
N MET A 5 4.14 -7.05 5.29
CA MET A 5 5.20 -6.27 5.95
C MET A 5 5.42 -6.67 7.42
N SER A 6 4.44 -7.33 8.02
CA SER A 6 4.52 -7.91 9.35
C SER A 6 3.63 -9.16 9.42
N ASP A 7 3.84 -9.99 10.43
CA ASP A 7 3.03 -11.19 10.68
C ASP A 7 1.76 -10.90 11.52
N SER A 8 1.32 -9.64 11.57
CA SER A 8 0.15 -9.20 12.33
C SER A 8 -1.14 -9.93 11.93
N LYS A 9 -2.08 -10.05 12.87
CA LYS A 9 -3.37 -10.69 12.61
C LYS A 9 -4.15 -9.94 11.51
N GLU A 10 -3.98 -8.62 11.43
CA GLU A 10 -4.58 -7.74 10.43
C GLU A 10 -4.02 -8.04 9.04
N ASN A 11 -2.70 -8.11 8.88
CA ASN A 11 -2.07 -8.42 7.59
C ASN A 11 -2.41 -9.84 7.11
N LYS A 12 -2.47 -10.82 8.03
CA LYS A 12 -2.93 -12.18 7.71
C LYS A 12 -4.40 -12.23 7.28
N ALA A 13 -5.27 -11.46 7.94
CA ALA A 13 -6.68 -11.35 7.57
C ALA A 13 -6.87 -10.71 6.19
N ALA A 14 -6.13 -9.63 5.90
CA ALA A 14 -6.07 -9.02 4.58
C ALA A 14 -5.67 -10.03 3.51
N ALA A 15 -4.56 -10.74 3.71
CA ALA A 15 -4.06 -11.75 2.77
C ALA A 15 -5.08 -12.86 2.51
N THR A 16 -5.74 -13.36 3.56
CA THR A 16 -6.78 -14.39 3.45
C THR A 16 -7.95 -13.95 2.57
N ASN A 17 -8.39 -12.69 2.72
CA ASN A 17 -9.43 -12.16 1.85
C ASN A 17 -8.93 -11.95 0.40
N LEU A 18 -7.70 -11.45 0.20
CA LEU A 18 -7.12 -11.24 -1.13
C LEU A 18 -6.96 -12.53 -1.94
N HIS A 19 -6.74 -13.67 -1.27
CA HIS A 19 -6.69 -14.99 -1.91
C HIS A 19 -7.98 -15.42 -2.56
N GLN A 20 -9.12 -14.85 -2.14
CA GLN A 20 -10.41 -15.09 -2.79
C GLN A 20 -10.43 -14.54 -4.23
N PHE A 21 -9.49 -13.64 -4.58
CA PHE A 21 -9.49 -12.92 -5.85
C PHE A 21 -8.23 -13.13 -6.70
N THR A 22 -7.07 -13.42 -6.10
CA THR A 22 -5.78 -13.33 -6.82
C THR A 22 -5.00 -14.64 -6.96
N HIS A 23 -5.31 -15.69 -6.20
CA HIS A 23 -4.54 -16.96 -6.15
C HIS A 23 -3.02 -16.76 -5.98
N PHE A 24 -2.57 -15.63 -5.44
CA PHE A 24 -1.16 -15.32 -5.28
C PHE A 24 -0.53 -16.07 -4.10
N ASP A 25 0.77 -16.30 -4.14
CA ASP A 25 1.49 -16.79 -2.95
C ASP A 25 1.66 -15.67 -1.92
N ASN A 26 1.57 -16.01 -0.63
CA ASN A 26 1.89 -15.11 0.48
C ASN A 26 3.34 -15.31 0.93
N VAL A 27 4.05 -14.22 1.15
CA VAL A 27 5.39 -14.19 1.71
C VAL A 27 5.44 -13.09 2.78
N THR A 28 6.09 -13.34 3.91
CA THR A 28 6.37 -12.28 4.89
C THR A 28 7.72 -11.64 4.61
N LEU A 29 7.96 -10.42 5.10
CA LEU A 29 9.19 -9.68 4.86
C LEU A 29 10.46 -10.44 5.29
N ASP A 30 10.40 -11.21 6.37
CA ASP A 30 11.46 -12.07 6.88
C ASP A 30 11.66 -13.38 6.08
N GLN A 31 10.70 -13.71 5.21
CA GLN A 31 10.68 -14.93 4.40
C GLN A 31 10.85 -14.67 2.90
N LEU A 32 11.29 -13.46 2.51
CA LEU A 32 11.61 -13.12 1.12
C LEU A 32 12.69 -14.08 0.59
N THR A 33 12.26 -15.19 0.01
CA THR A 33 13.08 -16.22 -0.62
C THR A 33 12.61 -16.33 -2.06
N GLU A 34 13.57 -16.29 -3.00
CA GLU A 34 13.40 -16.30 -4.47
C GLU A 34 11.99 -15.93 -4.99
N LEU A 35 11.76 -14.63 -5.24
CA LEU A 35 10.48 -14.05 -5.68
C LEU A 35 10.18 -14.25 -7.18
N ASN A 36 10.95 -15.10 -7.87
CA ASN A 36 10.93 -15.29 -9.32
C ASN A 36 9.58 -15.80 -9.88
N LYS A 37 8.69 -16.29 -9.01
CA LYS A 37 7.36 -16.80 -9.37
C LYS A 37 6.33 -15.70 -9.67
N THR A 38 6.66 -14.43 -9.40
CA THR A 38 5.72 -13.32 -9.60
C THR A 38 5.60 -12.97 -11.08
N LYS A 39 4.40 -13.12 -11.69
CA LYS A 39 4.25 -12.91 -13.14
C LYS A 39 3.92 -11.49 -13.55
N GLU A 40 3.04 -10.76 -12.84
CA GLU A 40 2.57 -9.46 -13.36
C GLU A 40 2.27 -8.41 -12.27
N GLN A 41 1.87 -8.84 -11.07
CA GLN A 41 1.46 -7.93 -10.00
C GLN A 41 2.08 -8.31 -8.63
N LEU A 42 2.57 -7.29 -7.93
CA LEU A 42 3.09 -7.36 -6.57
C LEU A 42 2.14 -6.63 -5.62
N LEU A 43 1.68 -7.29 -4.57
CA LEU A 43 0.83 -6.70 -3.52
C LEU A 43 1.69 -6.53 -2.28
N LEU A 44 1.75 -5.33 -1.75
CA LEU A 44 2.43 -4.97 -0.51
C LEU A 44 1.36 -4.67 0.54
N VAL A 45 1.33 -5.43 1.65
CA VAL A 45 0.26 -5.37 2.63
C VAL A 45 0.79 -4.95 4.00
N ASP A 46 0.32 -3.80 4.49
CA ASP A 46 0.56 -3.31 5.84
C ASP A 46 -0.64 -2.52 6.38
N VAL A 47 -1.66 -3.25 6.82
CA VAL A 47 -2.96 -2.69 7.24
C VAL A 47 -3.13 -2.64 8.76
N ASP A 48 -2.14 -3.12 9.52
CA ASP A 48 -2.15 -3.06 11.00
C ASP A 48 -2.06 -1.63 11.55
N ALA A 49 -1.78 -0.66 10.67
CA ALA A 49 -1.78 0.76 10.93
C ALA A 49 -0.86 1.14 12.10
N ASN A 50 0.35 0.58 12.12
CA ASN A 50 1.37 0.85 13.15
C ASN A 50 2.54 1.72 12.67
N ASP A 51 2.46 2.24 11.44
CA ASP A 51 3.46 3.09 10.77
C ASP A 51 4.82 2.43 10.51
N LYS A 52 5.02 1.16 10.87
CA LYS A 52 6.35 0.55 10.84
C LYS A 52 6.93 0.50 9.43
N CYS A 53 6.12 0.15 8.43
CA CYS A 53 6.60 0.08 7.04
C CYS A 53 7.14 1.45 6.58
N ILE A 54 6.35 2.52 6.69
CA ILE A 54 6.72 3.84 6.17
C ILE A 54 7.80 4.51 7.03
N SER A 55 7.79 4.27 8.35
CA SER A 55 8.80 4.85 9.26
C SER A 55 10.16 4.16 9.19
N TYR A 56 10.22 2.83 9.06
CA TYR A 56 11.47 2.08 9.17
C TYR A 56 12.05 1.60 7.84
N LEU A 57 11.23 1.46 6.80
CA LEU A 57 11.75 1.09 5.48
C LEU A 57 12.15 2.35 4.71
N GLU A 58 13.35 2.32 4.15
CA GLU A 58 13.76 3.29 3.14
C GLU A 58 13.37 2.72 1.76
N PRO A 59 12.63 3.49 0.94
CA PRO A 59 12.00 2.97 -0.27
C PRO A 59 12.98 2.38 -1.29
N VAL A 60 14.16 2.98 -1.48
CA VAL A 60 15.17 2.47 -2.41
C VAL A 60 15.78 1.17 -1.90
N SER A 61 16.16 1.14 -0.63
CA SER A 61 16.71 -0.04 0.06
C SER A 61 15.72 -1.20 0.05
N PHE A 62 14.43 -0.91 0.18
CA PHE A 62 13.38 -1.92 0.08
C PHE A 62 13.24 -2.47 -1.34
N ALA A 63 13.22 -1.60 -2.37
CA ALA A 63 13.23 -2.04 -3.77
C ALA A 63 14.48 -2.90 -4.09
N GLU A 64 15.67 -2.48 -3.62
CA GLU A 64 16.90 -3.26 -3.76
C GLU A 64 16.81 -4.63 -3.10
N ALA A 65 16.21 -4.71 -1.91
CA ALA A 65 16.03 -5.98 -1.22
C ALA A 65 15.12 -6.94 -2.03
N LEU A 66 14.04 -6.43 -2.64
CA LEU A 66 13.20 -7.24 -3.50
C LEU A 66 13.94 -7.73 -4.76
N LEU A 67 14.72 -6.85 -5.40
CA LEU A 67 15.53 -7.20 -6.56
C LEU A 67 16.61 -8.25 -6.24
N LYS A 68 17.30 -8.11 -5.11
CA LYS A 68 18.28 -9.09 -4.61
C LYS A 68 17.64 -10.46 -4.37
N ASN A 69 16.37 -10.47 -3.99
CA ASN A 69 15.58 -11.69 -3.83
C ASN A 69 14.88 -12.15 -5.13
N GLN A 70 15.42 -11.78 -6.30
CA GLN A 70 14.94 -12.22 -7.62
C GLN A 70 13.49 -11.81 -7.92
N LEU A 71 13.06 -10.60 -7.50
CA LEU A 71 11.79 -10.04 -7.98
C LEU A 71 11.77 -10.04 -9.52
N SER A 72 10.74 -10.66 -10.08
CA SER A 72 10.59 -10.81 -11.53
C SER A 72 10.52 -9.46 -12.24
N ALA A 73 11.30 -9.32 -13.31
CA ALA A 73 11.24 -8.18 -14.22
C ALA A 73 9.97 -8.17 -15.10
N GLN A 74 9.01 -9.07 -14.86
CA GLN A 74 7.69 -9.04 -15.49
C GLN A 74 6.65 -8.26 -14.68
N VAL A 75 7.00 -7.80 -13.47
CA VAL A 75 6.07 -7.03 -12.61
C VAL A 75 5.74 -5.70 -13.27
N GLN A 76 4.50 -5.54 -13.74
CA GLN A 76 4.02 -4.30 -14.38
C GLN A 76 3.32 -3.37 -13.38
N SER A 77 2.82 -3.91 -12.27
CA SER A 77 2.18 -3.10 -11.25
C SER A 77 2.43 -3.54 -9.81
N VAL A 78 2.38 -2.56 -8.91
CA VAL A 78 2.54 -2.73 -7.47
C VAL A 78 1.32 -2.15 -6.75
N VAL A 79 0.64 -2.92 -5.92
CA VAL A 79 -0.49 -2.42 -5.12
C VAL A 79 -0.01 -2.26 -3.68
N PHE A 80 -0.03 -1.03 -3.15
CA PHE A 80 0.31 -0.74 -1.78
C PHE A 80 -0.95 -0.73 -0.92
N LEU A 81 -1.35 -1.88 -0.39
CA LEU A 81 -2.40 -1.98 0.63
C LEU A 81 -1.83 -1.63 2.00
N ILE A 82 -1.48 -0.35 2.17
CA ILE A 82 -0.84 0.18 3.37
C ILE A 82 -1.75 1.24 3.98
N SER A 83 -2.00 1.13 5.29
CA SER A 83 -2.66 2.19 6.06
C SER A 83 -1.69 3.36 6.21
N ASP A 84 -1.98 4.47 5.55
CA ASP A 84 -1.18 5.70 5.56
C ASP A 84 -1.51 6.53 6.79
N ILE A 85 -0.75 6.34 7.86
CA ILE A 85 -0.99 6.96 9.18
C ILE A 85 0.05 7.98 9.57
N ASN A 86 1.02 8.23 8.70
CA ASN A 86 2.22 8.96 9.05
C ASN A 86 2.04 10.46 8.81
N LYS A 87 2.25 11.22 9.87
CA LYS A 87 2.19 12.69 9.89
C LYS A 87 3.26 13.41 9.07
N HIS A 88 4.36 12.73 8.74
CA HIS A 88 5.59 13.34 8.22
C HIS A 88 6.05 12.77 6.88
N LYS A 89 5.63 11.56 6.53
CA LYS A 89 5.95 10.89 5.26
C LYS A 89 4.69 10.23 4.73
N ASN A 90 4.12 10.74 3.65
CA ASN A 90 2.96 10.08 3.06
C ASN A 90 3.37 8.87 2.21
N LEU A 91 2.44 7.96 1.96
CA LEU A 91 2.67 6.77 1.14
C LEU A 91 3.07 7.11 -0.30
N PHE A 92 2.64 8.28 -0.81
CA PHE A 92 3.01 8.77 -2.14
C PHE A 92 4.51 9.08 -2.26
N GLU A 93 5.09 9.74 -1.26
CA GLU A 93 6.52 10.04 -1.15
C GLU A 93 7.38 8.79 -0.97
N PHE A 94 6.83 7.74 -0.34
CA PHE A 94 7.47 6.44 -0.26
C PHE A 94 7.45 5.71 -1.63
N ALA A 95 6.28 5.65 -2.27
CA ALA A 95 6.09 4.82 -3.46
C ALA A 95 6.87 5.32 -4.68
N ARG A 96 7.02 6.63 -4.88
CA ARG A 96 7.73 7.19 -6.04
C ARG A 96 9.20 6.75 -6.17
N PRO A 97 10.08 6.95 -5.16
CA PRO A 97 11.47 6.50 -5.23
C PRO A 97 11.58 4.97 -5.30
N PHE A 98 10.67 4.24 -4.66
CA PHE A 98 10.58 2.78 -4.77
C PHE A 98 10.35 2.35 -6.24
N LEU A 99 9.36 2.95 -6.91
CA LEU A 99 9.04 2.64 -8.31
C LEU A 99 10.18 3.02 -9.25
N ALA A 100 10.75 4.22 -9.07
CA ALA A 100 11.87 4.68 -9.91
C ALA A 100 13.06 3.70 -9.88
N HIS A 101 13.32 3.09 -8.72
CA HIS A 101 14.36 2.10 -8.58
C HIS A 101 14.03 0.78 -9.30
N LEU A 102 12.79 0.29 -9.18
CA LEU A 102 12.33 -0.91 -9.90
C LEU A 102 12.35 -0.71 -11.42
N GLU A 103 11.83 0.41 -11.92
CA GLU A 103 11.78 0.72 -13.35
C GLU A 103 13.19 0.78 -13.98
N LYS A 104 14.16 1.34 -13.24
CA LYS A 104 15.56 1.34 -13.67
C LYS A 104 16.12 -0.08 -13.79
N ALA A 105 15.75 -0.97 -12.87
CA ALA A 105 16.21 -2.36 -12.88
C ALA A 105 15.52 -3.20 -13.97
N PHE A 106 14.24 -2.98 -14.19
CA PHE A 106 13.44 -3.74 -15.15
C PHE A 106 13.48 -3.20 -16.58
N ASN A 107 13.91 -1.95 -16.76
CA ASN A 107 13.93 -1.24 -18.03
C ASN A 107 12.53 -1.11 -18.68
N HIS A 108 11.48 -0.96 -17.86
CA HIS A 108 10.13 -0.59 -18.28
C HIS A 108 9.39 0.13 -17.14
N GLN A 109 8.27 0.77 -17.47
CA GLN A 109 7.44 1.48 -16.48
C GLN A 109 6.73 0.50 -15.53
N VAL A 110 6.58 0.88 -14.27
CA VAL A 110 5.82 0.14 -13.25
C VAL A 110 4.79 1.09 -12.65
N ILE A 111 3.52 0.70 -12.70
CA ILE A 111 2.42 1.49 -12.13
C ILE A 111 2.19 1.06 -10.68
N ALA A 112 2.08 2.01 -9.75
CA ALA A 112 1.60 1.70 -8.42
C ALA A 112 0.14 2.09 -8.24
N TYR A 113 -0.57 1.36 -7.40
CA TYR A 113 -1.87 1.75 -6.91
C TYR A 113 -1.84 1.89 -5.40
N ILE A 114 -2.28 3.03 -4.88
CA ILE A 114 -2.27 3.35 -3.45
C ILE A 114 -3.67 3.76 -2.98
N PRO A 115 -4.17 3.35 -1.81
CA PRO A 115 -5.51 3.70 -1.36
C PRO A 115 -5.61 5.09 -0.72
N THR A 116 -4.50 5.81 -0.55
CA THR A 116 -4.43 7.15 0.05
C THR A 116 -5.35 8.15 -0.65
N ASP A 117 -6.04 8.97 0.13
CA ASP A 117 -6.80 10.14 -0.33
C ASP A 117 -6.12 11.42 0.18
N LEU A 118 -5.71 12.29 -0.75
CA LEU A 118 -4.96 13.52 -0.46
C LEU A 118 -5.78 14.56 0.33
N ASN A 119 -7.12 14.40 0.39
CA ASN A 119 -7.96 15.28 1.19
C ASN A 119 -7.91 14.96 2.69
N TYR A 120 -7.37 13.79 3.07
CA TYR A 120 -7.31 13.35 4.45
C TYR A 120 -5.88 13.33 4.97
N TYR A 121 -5.75 13.57 6.27
CA TYR A 121 -4.45 13.53 6.96
C TYR A 121 -3.92 12.11 7.13
N ALA A 122 -4.82 11.14 7.29
CA ALA A 122 -4.51 9.72 7.32
C ALA A 122 -5.59 8.92 6.59
N THR A 123 -5.18 7.85 5.91
CA THR A 123 -6.09 6.89 5.26
C THR A 123 -5.86 5.50 5.83
N ILE A 124 -6.87 4.93 6.50
CA ILE A 124 -6.78 3.64 7.17
C ILE A 124 -7.57 2.58 6.43
N LEU A 125 -6.96 1.41 6.26
CA LEU A 125 -7.57 0.23 5.68
C LEU A 125 -7.94 -0.75 6.79
N ILE A 126 -9.20 -1.13 6.88
CA ILE A 126 -9.66 -2.19 7.78
C ILE A 126 -9.96 -3.43 6.94
N PRO A 127 -9.20 -4.52 7.10
CA PRO A 127 -9.49 -5.78 6.43
C PRO A 127 -10.76 -6.45 6.98
N PRO A 128 -11.43 -7.30 6.19
CA PRO A 128 -12.48 -8.20 6.68
C PRO A 128 -11.97 -9.04 7.86
N GLN A 129 -12.77 -9.14 8.92
CA GLN A 129 -12.44 -9.92 10.13
C GLN A 129 -13.69 -10.66 10.65
N GLY A 130 -13.49 -11.90 11.12
CA GLY A 130 -14.56 -12.75 11.64
C GLY A 130 -15.65 -13.00 10.61
N HIS A 131 -16.90 -12.66 10.95
CA HIS A 131 -18.06 -12.81 10.04
C HIS A 131 -18.25 -11.64 9.07
N ASN A 132 -17.52 -10.52 9.24
CA ASN A 132 -17.61 -9.40 8.31
C ASN A 132 -16.74 -9.67 7.08
N LEU A 133 -17.36 -9.70 5.90
CA LEU A 133 -16.70 -9.95 4.62
C LEU A 133 -16.25 -8.67 3.90
N LEU A 134 -16.49 -7.50 4.48
CA LEU A 134 -16.29 -6.21 3.82
C LEU A 134 -15.09 -5.46 4.39
N TRP A 135 -14.22 -5.05 3.49
CA TRP A 135 -13.22 -4.01 3.71
C TRP A 135 -13.91 -2.70 4.06
N LYS A 136 -13.22 -1.88 4.84
CA LYS A 136 -13.61 -0.49 5.08
C LYS A 136 -12.38 0.38 4.95
N VAL A 137 -12.53 1.50 4.26
CA VAL A 137 -11.48 2.50 4.12
C VAL A 137 -11.97 3.79 4.73
N TYR A 138 -11.15 4.35 5.60
CA TYR A 138 -11.49 5.53 6.36
C TYR A 138 -10.45 6.63 6.15
N GLY A 139 -10.93 7.87 6.04
CA GLY A 139 -10.12 9.08 6.10
C GLY A 139 -10.24 9.71 7.47
N ILE A 140 -9.15 10.29 7.98
CA ILE A 140 -9.14 11.09 9.20
C ILE A 140 -8.60 12.46 8.87
N ASP A 141 -9.32 13.49 9.29
CA ASP A 141 -8.85 14.87 9.19
C ASP A 141 -7.77 15.16 10.23
N ARG A 142 -6.94 16.17 9.96
CA ARG A 142 -5.80 16.50 10.84
C ARG A 142 -6.22 16.81 12.28
N GLU A 143 -7.39 17.42 12.44
CA GLU A 143 -7.95 17.82 13.73
C GLU A 143 -8.45 16.65 14.58
N ASP A 144 -8.92 15.58 13.92
CA ASP A 144 -9.40 14.36 14.57
C ASP A 144 -8.28 13.31 14.76
N PHE A 145 -7.11 13.54 14.16
CA PHE A 145 -5.99 12.61 14.29
C PHE A 145 -5.39 12.66 15.71
N PRO A 146 -5.25 11.50 16.38
CA PRO A 146 -4.76 11.45 17.75
C PRO A 146 -3.31 11.93 17.84
N LYS A 147 -3.01 12.71 18.88
CA LYS A 147 -1.66 13.26 19.13
C LYS A 147 -0.70 12.26 19.76
N GLU A 148 -1.15 11.02 19.97
CA GLU A 148 -0.36 9.96 20.60
C GLU A 148 0.78 9.48 19.68
N LYS A 149 1.82 8.88 20.27
CA LYS A 149 3.02 8.45 19.53
C LYS A 149 2.83 7.13 18.77
N SER A 150 1.87 6.30 19.16
CA SER A 150 1.60 5.02 18.52
C SER A 150 0.11 4.87 18.24
N LEU A 151 -0.24 4.76 16.98
CA LEU A 151 -1.56 4.32 16.56
C LEU A 151 -1.48 2.83 16.24
N ASN A 152 -2.54 2.09 16.56
CA ASN A 152 -2.77 0.75 16.02
C ASN A 152 -4.23 0.68 15.56
N LEU A 153 -4.59 -0.37 14.84
CA LEU A 153 -5.95 -0.50 14.30
C LEU A 153 -7.05 -0.47 15.36
N GLU A 154 -6.81 -1.01 16.56
CA GLU A 154 -7.77 -1.03 17.66
C GLU A 154 -8.05 0.38 18.20
N LEU A 155 -7.00 1.15 18.48
CA LEU A 155 -7.10 2.56 18.88
C LEU A 155 -7.78 3.37 17.79
N PHE A 156 -7.45 3.12 16.52
CA PHE A 156 -8.09 3.77 15.38
C PHE A 156 -9.61 3.52 15.32
N GLN A 157 -10.05 2.29 15.59
CA GLN A 157 -11.48 1.95 15.60
C GLN A 157 -12.26 2.75 16.66
N GLY A 158 -11.60 3.17 17.75
CA GLY A 158 -12.17 4.05 18.78
C GLY A 158 -12.26 5.54 18.42
N ILE A 159 -11.52 6.01 17.42
CA ILE A 159 -11.49 7.44 17.04
C ILE A 159 -12.87 7.92 16.57
N LYS A 160 -13.34 9.05 17.11
CA LYS A 160 -14.49 9.80 16.60
C LYS A 160 -14.03 10.78 15.53
N GLY A 161 -14.87 11.09 14.54
CA GLY A 161 -14.51 12.02 13.44
C GLY A 161 -13.89 11.38 12.19
N LYS A 162 -13.67 10.07 12.18
CA LYS A 162 -13.25 9.37 10.95
C LYS A 162 -14.39 9.29 9.92
N ASN A 163 -14.05 9.52 8.65
CA ASN A 163 -14.96 9.48 7.51
C ASN A 163 -14.85 8.16 6.76
N LEU A 164 -15.97 7.47 6.52
CA LEU A 164 -15.96 6.24 5.69
C LEU A 164 -15.87 6.64 4.21
N LEU A 165 -14.73 6.35 3.58
CA LEU A 165 -14.49 6.66 2.17
C LEU A 165 -15.02 5.57 1.25
N TRP A 166 -14.87 4.31 1.68
CA TRP A 166 -15.31 3.16 0.89
C TRP A 166 -15.59 1.93 1.76
N LYS A 167 -16.50 1.08 1.30
CA LYS A 167 -16.81 -0.22 1.90
C LYS A 167 -17.20 -1.21 0.81
N GLY A 168 -16.55 -2.36 0.77
CA GLY A 168 -16.82 -3.40 -0.23
C GLY A 168 -16.02 -4.68 -0.03
N SER A 169 -16.29 -5.70 -0.83
CA SER A 169 -15.63 -7.01 -0.73
C SER A 169 -14.29 -7.08 -1.47
N ASN A 170 -14.14 -6.32 -2.55
CA ASN A 170 -12.98 -6.37 -3.44
C ASN A 170 -12.21 -5.04 -3.42
N ILE A 171 -11.27 -4.91 -2.50
CA ILE A 171 -10.47 -3.68 -2.37
C ILE A 171 -9.55 -3.44 -3.57
N LEU A 172 -9.15 -4.50 -4.29
CA LEU A 172 -8.27 -4.39 -5.46
C LEU A 172 -8.99 -3.73 -6.63
N GLU A 173 -10.23 -4.15 -6.90
CA GLU A 173 -11.08 -3.52 -7.92
C GLU A 173 -11.26 -2.04 -7.62
N TRP A 174 -11.65 -1.69 -6.38
CA TRP A 174 -11.84 -0.30 -5.98
C TRP A 174 -10.61 0.57 -6.21
N ILE A 175 -9.43 0.12 -5.77
CA ILE A 175 -8.18 0.87 -5.88
C ILE A 175 -7.78 1.08 -7.35
N VAL A 176 -8.00 0.08 -8.20
CA VAL A 176 -7.65 0.15 -9.63
C VAL A 176 -8.64 1.04 -10.40
N THR A 177 -9.95 0.98 -10.09
CA THR A 177 -10.99 1.72 -10.83
C THR A 177 -11.08 3.20 -10.44
N ASP A 178 -10.82 3.56 -9.18
CA ASP A 178 -10.89 4.96 -8.71
C ASP A 178 -9.66 5.81 -9.10
N LYS A 179 -8.91 5.38 -10.13
CA LYS A 179 -7.74 6.08 -10.67
C LYS A 179 -6.69 6.42 -9.60
N LYS A 180 -6.53 5.58 -8.58
CA LYS A 180 -5.50 5.76 -7.55
C LYS A 180 -4.11 5.29 -8.00
N ALA A 181 -3.87 5.40 -9.30
CA ALA A 181 -2.64 5.01 -9.96
C ALA A 181 -1.60 6.14 -9.85
N ILE A 182 -0.36 5.77 -9.56
CA ILE A 182 0.78 6.67 -9.49
C ILE A 182 1.95 6.04 -10.27
N SER A 183 2.83 6.89 -10.79
CA SER A 183 4.05 6.49 -11.49
C SER A 183 5.27 7.22 -10.91
N SER A 184 6.46 6.70 -11.18
CA SER A 184 7.73 7.32 -10.77
C SER A 184 7.88 8.76 -11.30
N ASN A 185 7.50 8.96 -12.55
CA ASN A 185 7.35 10.25 -13.20
C ASN A 185 5.96 10.81 -12.94
N PRO A 186 5.81 12.07 -12.51
CA PRO A 186 4.50 12.69 -12.50
C PRO A 186 3.99 12.67 -13.96
N MET A 187 2.82 12.07 -14.19
CA MET A 187 2.07 12.34 -15.42
C MET A 187 1.61 13.79 -15.34
N VAL A 188 2.52 14.74 -15.60
CA VAL A 188 2.12 16.09 -15.96
C VAL A 188 1.50 15.92 -17.34
N PRO A 189 0.19 16.15 -17.52
CA PRO A 189 -0.35 16.26 -18.87
C PRO A 189 0.54 17.27 -19.61
N GLU A 190 1.00 16.98 -20.83
CA GLU A 190 1.98 17.85 -21.53
C GLU A 190 1.51 19.33 -21.57
N ASN A 191 0.21 19.53 -21.52
CA ASN A 191 -0.56 20.77 -21.40
C ASN A 191 -0.46 21.50 -20.04
N ILE A 192 0.27 20.97 -19.04
CA ILE A 192 0.56 21.61 -17.74
C ILE A 192 2.09 21.68 -17.52
N ARG A 193 2.90 21.70 -18.59
CA ARG A 193 4.26 22.21 -18.48
C ARG A 193 4.19 23.73 -18.44
N PHE A 194 4.37 24.31 -17.26
CA PHE A 194 4.71 25.72 -17.17
C PHE A 194 6.01 25.92 -17.93
N HIS A 195 5.93 26.53 -19.12
CA HIS A 195 7.10 27.07 -19.79
C HIS A 195 7.62 28.22 -18.90
N LEU A 196 8.71 27.96 -18.20
CA LEU A 196 9.54 28.97 -17.55
C LEU A 196 10.41 29.67 -18.60
#